data_AF-A0A4Y2DRP0-F1
#
_entry.id   AF-A0A4Y2DRP0-F1
#
_cell.length_a   1.000
_cell.length_b   1.000
_cell.length_c   1.000
_cell.angle_alpha   90.00
_cell.angle_beta   90.00
_cell.angle_gamma   90.00
#
_symmetry.space_group_name_H-M   'P 1'
#
loop_
_entity.id
_entity.type
_entity.pdbx_description
1 polymer ?
#
loop_
_entity_poly.entity_id
_entity_poly.type
_entity_poly.pdbx_seq_one_letter_code
_entity_poly.pdbx_strand_id
1 'polypeptide(L)'
;MRNLGSWEIMWCYSFKFEWKNAQKYLDFLRKESRWSPAIYTYAYALTLYMQYLEGGRTDNESLEEIRDLMKKVPSLKQKLAGKSFPLEKFVVAKAKKFVDQNDRLIFPFFEMMYVFNVFPMFKRHPDTIQRMLAVIEKDAPVLDEDKDFSEEEVEDYCLSLLLRAMCHKIMEDTERADCLLDELLKYESHLGEDIYLATYAMAEKGYMAMDRGHYEEAIQWLDRSCHAHTDYHLESFLHYRIHAAIRHIQTLSSMLQQVNLTDIPKQDNGLYNCSMSPTTKNAAISIYESPVPPSVST
;
A
#
# COMPACT_ATOMS: atom_id res chain seq x y z
N MET A 1 -12.18 12.67 -17.72
CA MET A 1 -13.14 12.42 -16.61
C MET A 1 -13.63 10.97 -16.58
N ARG A 2 -13.93 10.32 -17.73
CA ARG A 2 -14.39 8.92 -17.80
C ARG A 2 -13.45 7.89 -17.15
N ASN A 3 -12.13 8.07 -17.26
CA ASN A 3 -11.14 7.11 -16.71
C ASN A 3 -11.13 7.15 -15.17
N LEU A 4 -11.15 8.33 -14.56
CA LEU A 4 -11.15 8.45 -13.09
C LEU A 4 -12.43 7.84 -12.49
N GLY A 5 -13.60 8.15 -13.05
CA GLY A 5 -14.85 7.54 -12.58
C GLY A 5 -14.87 6.02 -12.78
N SER A 6 -14.27 5.50 -13.85
CA SER A 6 -14.14 4.05 -14.05
C SER A 6 -13.24 3.40 -13.00
N TRP A 7 -12.18 4.09 -12.58
CA TRP A 7 -11.29 3.64 -11.51
C TRP A 7 -12.00 3.60 -10.16
N GLU A 8 -12.77 4.63 -9.82
CA GLU A 8 -13.55 4.67 -8.58
C GLU A 8 -14.66 3.61 -8.57
N ILE A 9 -15.37 3.43 -9.68
CA ILE A 9 -16.45 2.42 -9.79
C ILE A 9 -15.89 1.00 -9.69
N MET A 10 -14.71 0.73 -10.28
CA MET A 10 -14.02 -0.55 -10.13
C MET A 10 -13.82 -0.90 -8.65
N TRP A 11 -13.32 0.04 -7.85
CA TRP A 11 -13.14 -0.18 -6.42
C TRP A 11 -14.47 -0.47 -5.73
N CYS A 12 -15.52 0.31 -6.01
CA CYS A 12 -16.86 0.08 -5.46
C CYS A 12 -17.39 -1.33 -5.74
N TYR A 13 -17.16 -1.88 -6.94
CA TYR A 13 -17.53 -3.26 -7.26
C TYR A 13 -16.65 -4.27 -6.53
N SER A 14 -15.34 -4.05 -6.47
CA SER A 14 -14.43 -4.91 -5.72
C SER A 14 -14.76 -4.96 -4.22
N PHE A 15 -15.23 -3.86 -3.64
CA PHE A 15 -15.68 -3.82 -2.22
C PHE A 15 -16.85 -4.75 -1.95
N LYS A 16 -17.68 -4.97 -2.97
CA LYS A 16 -18.83 -5.86 -2.92
C LYS A 16 -18.49 -7.29 -3.34
N PHE A 17 -17.22 -7.58 -3.62
CA PHE A 17 -16.76 -8.85 -4.19
C PHE A 17 -17.43 -9.14 -5.56
N GLU A 18 -17.84 -8.10 -6.28
CA GLU A 18 -18.45 -8.23 -7.61
C GLU A 18 -17.37 -8.18 -8.71
N TRP A 19 -16.48 -9.17 -8.72
CA TRP A 19 -15.26 -9.17 -9.54
C TRP A 19 -15.53 -9.01 -11.04
N LYS A 20 -16.57 -9.67 -11.57
CA LYS A 20 -16.98 -9.54 -12.98
C LYS A 20 -17.39 -8.12 -13.36
N ASN A 21 -17.98 -7.37 -12.44
CA ASN A 21 -18.35 -5.98 -12.69
C ASN A 21 -17.12 -5.08 -12.62
N ALA A 22 -16.26 -5.25 -11.60
CA ALA A 22 -14.98 -4.54 -11.50
C ALA A 22 -14.10 -4.74 -12.76
N GLN A 23 -14.04 -5.99 -13.25
CA GLN A 23 -13.30 -6.39 -14.45
C GLN A 23 -13.69 -5.59 -15.69
N LYS A 24 -14.97 -5.25 -15.90
CA LYS A 24 -15.44 -4.46 -17.06
C LYS A 24 -14.81 -3.07 -17.10
N TYR A 25 -14.69 -2.41 -15.94
CA TYR A 25 -14.09 -1.09 -15.85
C TYR A 25 -12.57 -1.15 -15.98
N LEU A 26 -11.93 -2.19 -15.45
CA LEU A 26 -10.50 -2.43 -15.64
C LEU A 26 -10.16 -2.75 -17.09
N ASP A 27 -11.02 -3.49 -17.79
CA ASP A 27 -10.87 -3.77 -19.21
C ASP A 27 -10.93 -2.50 -20.06
N PHE A 28 -11.88 -1.61 -19.76
CA PHE A 28 -11.93 -0.29 -20.36
C PHE A 28 -10.65 0.51 -20.06
N LEU A 29 -10.22 0.57 -18.80
CA LEU A 29 -9.05 1.34 -18.39
C LEU A 29 -7.75 0.84 -19.03
N ARG A 30 -7.50 -0.47 -19.03
CA ARG A 30 -6.26 -1.03 -19.60
C ARG A 30 -6.18 -0.86 -21.12
N LYS A 31 -7.31 -0.73 -21.81
CA LYS A 31 -7.38 -0.52 -23.28
C LYS A 31 -7.30 0.95 -23.66
N GLU A 32 -8.00 1.82 -22.94
CA GLU A 32 -8.22 3.21 -23.34
C GLU A 32 -7.40 4.23 -22.55
N SER A 33 -6.93 3.89 -21.34
CA SER A 33 -6.23 4.82 -20.47
C SER A 33 -4.71 4.70 -20.58
N ARG A 34 -4.05 5.85 -20.71
CA ARG A 34 -2.58 5.97 -20.74
C ARG A 34 -1.95 6.31 -19.37
N TRP A 35 -2.76 6.42 -18.33
CA TRP A 35 -2.31 6.88 -17.00
C TRP A 35 -1.41 5.87 -16.27
N SER A 36 -1.77 4.59 -16.30
CA SER A 36 -0.90 3.51 -15.81
C SER A 36 -1.35 2.15 -16.37
N PRO A 37 -0.95 1.80 -17.61
CA PRO A 37 -1.29 0.54 -18.23
C PRO A 37 -0.84 -0.68 -17.41
N ALA A 38 0.29 -0.57 -16.70
CA ALA A 38 0.80 -1.61 -15.81
C ALA A 38 -0.16 -1.88 -14.64
N ILE A 39 -0.59 -0.84 -13.92
CA ILE A 39 -1.51 -0.99 -12.78
C ILE A 39 -2.87 -1.52 -13.25
N TYR A 40 -3.42 -1.01 -14.36
CA TYR A 40 -4.72 -1.47 -14.85
C TYR A 40 -4.68 -2.92 -15.33
N THR A 41 -3.59 -3.34 -15.98
CA THR A 41 -3.43 -4.74 -16.42
C THR A 41 -3.24 -5.66 -15.23
N TYR A 42 -2.43 -5.26 -14.24
CA TYR A 42 -2.26 -6.02 -13.00
C TYR A 42 -3.59 -6.18 -12.25
N ALA A 43 -4.31 -5.08 -12.01
CA ALA A 43 -5.61 -5.10 -11.34
C ALA A 43 -6.63 -5.97 -12.10
N TYR A 44 -6.66 -5.90 -13.43
CA TYR A 44 -7.51 -6.76 -14.26
C TYR A 44 -7.16 -8.24 -14.05
N ALA A 45 -5.88 -8.60 -14.08
CA ALA A 45 -5.41 -9.95 -13.79
C ALA A 45 -5.81 -10.39 -12.37
N LEU A 46 -5.73 -9.50 -11.37
CA LEU A 46 -6.17 -9.82 -10.03
C LEU A 46 -7.68 -10.06 -9.94
N THR A 47 -8.53 -9.32 -10.68
CA THR A 47 -9.97 -9.62 -10.69
C THR A 47 -10.30 -10.97 -11.33
N LEU A 48 -9.51 -11.42 -12.31
CA LEU A 48 -9.61 -12.78 -12.85
C LEU A 48 -9.12 -13.81 -11.81
N TYR A 49 -8.00 -13.51 -11.14
CA TYR A 49 -7.44 -14.37 -10.10
C TYR A 49 -8.40 -14.57 -8.93
N MET A 50 -9.07 -13.51 -8.45
CA MET A 50 -10.09 -13.63 -7.41
C MET A 50 -11.25 -14.54 -7.85
N GLN A 51 -11.70 -14.44 -9.11
CA GLN A 51 -12.72 -15.34 -9.66
C GLN A 51 -12.24 -16.79 -9.73
N TYR A 52 -10.99 -17.02 -10.14
CA TYR A 52 -10.37 -18.34 -10.17
C TYR A 52 -10.29 -18.97 -8.77
N LEU A 53 -9.92 -18.18 -7.75
CA LEU A 53 -9.89 -18.62 -6.35
C LEU A 53 -11.29 -18.98 -5.84
N GLU A 54 -12.29 -18.13 -6.07
CA GLU A 54 -13.69 -18.38 -5.68
C GLU A 54 -14.32 -19.56 -6.43
N GLY A 55 -13.88 -19.80 -7.67
CA GLY A 55 -14.26 -20.95 -8.50
C GLY A 55 -13.58 -22.27 -8.13
N GLY A 56 -12.84 -22.32 -7.02
CA GLY A 56 -12.20 -23.54 -6.53
C GLY A 56 -10.94 -23.94 -7.29
N ARG A 57 -10.31 -23.02 -8.02
CA ARG A 57 -9.00 -23.22 -8.70
C ARG A 57 -9.00 -24.31 -9.78
N THR A 58 -10.12 -24.54 -10.44
CA THR A 58 -10.29 -25.65 -11.41
C THR A 58 -10.15 -25.24 -12.87
N ASP A 59 -10.28 -23.94 -13.17
CA ASP A 59 -10.25 -23.42 -14.54
C ASP A 59 -8.82 -23.08 -14.98
N ASN A 60 -8.18 -24.03 -15.67
CA ASN A 60 -6.82 -23.88 -16.18
C ASN A 60 -6.71 -22.85 -17.31
N GLU A 61 -7.78 -22.62 -18.09
CA GLU A 61 -7.76 -21.61 -19.16
C GLU A 61 -7.70 -20.21 -18.55
N SER A 62 -8.51 -19.96 -17.50
CA SER A 62 -8.43 -18.72 -16.73
C SER A 62 -7.04 -18.53 -16.10
N LEU A 63 -6.44 -19.58 -15.54
CA LEU A 63 -5.10 -19.49 -14.94
C LEU A 63 -4.03 -19.12 -15.98
N GLU A 64 -4.09 -19.68 -17.18
CA GLU A 64 -3.17 -19.33 -18.26
C GLU A 64 -3.35 -17.86 -18.71
N GLU A 65 -4.60 -17.38 -18.84
CA GLU A 65 -4.85 -15.96 -19.14
C GLU A 65 -4.26 -15.04 -18.05
N ILE A 66 -4.45 -15.39 -16.77
CA ILE A 66 -3.90 -14.64 -15.64
C ILE A 66 -2.38 -14.61 -15.72
N ARG A 67 -1.74 -15.76 -15.94
CA ARG A 67 -0.28 -15.89 -16.09
C ARG A 67 0.25 -15.02 -17.23
N ASP A 68 -0.40 -15.03 -18.39
CA ASP A 68 -0.01 -14.22 -19.55
C ASP A 68 -0.12 -12.72 -19.27
N LEU A 69 -1.19 -12.31 -18.57
CA LEU A 69 -1.37 -10.93 -18.15
C LEU A 69 -0.27 -10.51 -17.15
N MET A 70 0.03 -11.35 -16.15
CA MET A 70 1.09 -11.10 -15.16
C MET A 70 2.46 -10.95 -15.84
N LYS A 71 2.81 -11.84 -16.77
CA LYS A 71 4.04 -11.75 -17.57
C LYS A 71 4.10 -10.48 -18.44
N LYS A 72 2.93 -9.94 -18.84
CA LYS A 72 2.85 -8.70 -19.63
C LYS A 72 3.10 -7.44 -18.78
N VAL A 73 2.70 -7.41 -17.50
CA VAL A 73 2.78 -6.23 -16.61
C VAL A 73 4.15 -5.53 -16.63
N PRO A 74 5.30 -6.23 -16.52
CA PRO A 74 6.63 -5.61 -16.59
C PRO A 74 6.88 -4.77 -17.84
N SER A 75 6.34 -5.16 -19.00
CA SER A 75 6.52 -4.46 -20.28
C SER A 75 5.70 -3.17 -20.39
N LEU A 76 4.69 -3.00 -19.54
CA LEU A 76 3.76 -1.88 -19.56
C LEU A 76 4.17 -0.73 -18.63
N LYS A 77 5.22 -0.93 -17.83
CA LYS A 77 5.73 0.05 -16.88
C LYS A 77 6.21 1.31 -17.60
N GLN A 78 5.67 2.45 -17.19
CA GLN A 78 6.02 3.74 -17.71
C GLN A 78 7.21 4.34 -16.95
N LYS A 79 7.86 5.31 -17.59
CA LYS A 79 8.90 6.14 -17.00
C LYS A 79 8.56 7.60 -17.27
N LEU A 80 8.73 8.44 -16.27
CA LEU A 80 8.67 9.89 -16.40
C LEU A 80 10.04 10.46 -16.01
N ALA A 81 10.65 11.22 -16.91
CA ALA A 81 12.01 11.74 -16.74
C ALA A 81 13.03 10.66 -16.31
N GLY A 82 12.94 9.46 -16.93
CA GLY A 82 13.82 8.33 -16.64
C GLY A 82 13.50 7.56 -15.35
N LYS A 83 12.63 8.07 -14.48
CA LYS A 83 12.20 7.42 -13.24
C LYS A 83 10.87 6.68 -13.42
N SER A 84 10.78 5.46 -12.91
CA SER A 84 9.49 4.74 -12.84
C SER A 84 8.70 5.17 -11.61
N PHE A 85 7.38 5.17 -11.73
CA PHE A 85 6.47 5.45 -10.61
C PHE A 85 6.58 4.36 -9.53
N PRO A 86 6.60 4.70 -8.23
CA PRO A 86 6.73 3.72 -7.15
C PRO A 86 5.67 2.62 -7.17
N LEU A 87 4.40 2.99 -7.38
CA LEU A 87 3.29 2.04 -7.46
C LEU A 87 3.41 1.09 -8.66
N GLU A 88 3.92 1.58 -9.79
CA GLU A 88 4.17 0.70 -10.95
C GLU A 88 5.33 -0.27 -10.71
N LYS A 89 6.38 0.16 -10.00
CA LYS A 89 7.46 -0.76 -9.60
C LYS A 89 6.93 -1.88 -8.71
N PHE A 90 6.07 -1.53 -7.75
CA PHE A 90 5.45 -2.48 -6.84
C PHE A 90 4.61 -3.53 -7.58
N VAL A 91 3.65 -3.11 -8.43
CA VAL A 91 2.82 -4.10 -9.16
C VAL A 91 3.64 -4.95 -10.15
N VAL A 92 4.74 -4.41 -10.69
CA VAL A 92 5.67 -5.18 -11.52
C VAL A 92 6.43 -6.22 -10.71
N ALA A 93 6.85 -5.90 -9.48
CA ALA A 93 7.48 -6.86 -8.58
C ALA A 93 6.50 -7.98 -8.22
N LYS A 94 5.28 -7.62 -7.78
CA LYS A 94 4.24 -8.60 -7.46
C LYS A 94 3.83 -9.48 -8.65
N ALA A 95 3.75 -8.92 -9.85
CA ALA A 95 3.45 -9.71 -11.05
C ALA A 95 4.57 -10.70 -11.42
N LYS A 96 5.84 -10.38 -11.11
CA LYS A 96 6.95 -11.33 -11.26
C LYS A 96 6.91 -12.39 -10.16
N LYS A 97 6.75 -11.96 -8.91
CA LYS A 97 6.59 -12.84 -7.75
C LYS A 97 5.50 -13.88 -7.97
N PHE A 98 4.35 -13.49 -8.55
CA PHE A 98 3.30 -14.43 -8.96
C PHE A 98 3.83 -15.57 -9.83
N VAL A 99 4.62 -15.26 -10.87
CA VAL A 99 5.17 -16.25 -11.80
C VAL A 99 6.24 -17.09 -11.10
N ASP A 100 7.09 -16.47 -10.30
CA ASP A 100 8.17 -17.12 -9.57
C ASP A 100 7.64 -18.07 -8.47
N GLN A 101 6.47 -17.76 -7.89
CA GLN A 101 5.73 -18.57 -6.91
C GLN A 101 4.75 -19.57 -7.56
N ASN A 102 5.01 -20.01 -8.79
CA ASN A 102 4.17 -20.98 -9.51
C ASN A 102 2.69 -20.55 -9.64
N ASP A 103 2.48 -19.32 -10.09
CA ASP A 103 1.17 -18.71 -10.34
C ASP A 103 0.30 -18.53 -9.09
N ARG A 104 0.97 -18.17 -7.99
CA ARG A 104 0.36 -17.92 -6.68
C ARG A 104 0.73 -16.55 -6.14
N LEU A 105 -0.24 -15.87 -5.53
CA LEU A 105 -0.01 -14.82 -4.54
C LEU A 105 -1.05 -14.97 -3.43
N ILE A 106 -0.68 -14.74 -2.16
CA ILE A 106 -1.67 -14.63 -1.08
C ILE A 106 -2.27 -13.23 -1.03
N PHE A 107 -3.59 -13.13 -0.92
CA PHE A 107 -4.34 -11.87 -0.74
C PHE A 107 -3.97 -10.70 -1.69
N PRO A 108 -3.61 -10.90 -2.97
CA PRO A 108 -3.00 -9.83 -3.77
C PRO A 108 -3.93 -8.64 -4.02
N PHE A 109 -5.25 -8.86 -4.08
CA PHE A 109 -6.21 -7.77 -4.22
C PHE A 109 -6.35 -6.95 -2.94
N PHE A 110 -6.33 -7.59 -1.76
CA PHE A 110 -6.40 -6.89 -0.46
C PHE A 110 -5.10 -6.15 -0.15
N GLU A 111 -3.96 -6.73 -0.51
CA GLU A 111 -2.65 -6.05 -0.48
C GLU A 111 -2.67 -4.79 -1.37
N MET A 112 -3.20 -4.90 -2.59
CA MET A 112 -3.37 -3.74 -3.46
C MET A 112 -4.29 -2.69 -2.84
N MET A 113 -5.40 -3.08 -2.20
CA MET A 113 -6.29 -2.15 -1.49
C MET A 113 -5.55 -1.42 -0.35
N TYR A 114 -4.69 -2.12 0.38
CA TYR A 114 -3.88 -1.53 1.44
C TYR A 114 -2.89 -0.51 0.90
N VAL A 115 -2.09 -0.88 -0.11
CA VAL A 115 -1.07 -0.01 -0.72
C VAL A 115 -1.69 1.26 -1.32
N PHE A 116 -2.89 1.15 -1.91
CA PHE A 116 -3.62 2.29 -2.46
C PHE A 116 -4.41 3.08 -1.41
N ASN A 117 -4.22 2.79 -0.11
CA ASN A 117 -4.86 3.48 1.01
C ASN A 117 -6.39 3.47 0.93
N VAL A 118 -6.97 2.33 0.56
CA VAL A 118 -8.42 2.16 0.38
C VAL A 118 -9.13 1.82 1.70
N PHE A 119 -8.45 1.18 2.64
CA PHE A 119 -9.01 0.74 3.93
C PHE A 119 -9.80 1.84 4.71
N PRO A 120 -9.32 3.10 4.79
CA PRO A 120 -10.06 4.17 5.47
C PRO A 120 -11.47 4.42 4.93
N MET A 121 -11.77 4.05 3.68
CA MET A 121 -13.10 4.23 3.08
C MET A 121 -14.16 3.34 3.74
N PHE A 122 -13.77 2.28 4.45
CA PHE A 122 -14.71 1.35 5.06
C PHE A 122 -15.14 1.69 6.49
N LYS A 123 -14.69 2.81 7.07
CA LYS A 123 -15.10 3.22 8.43
C LYS A 123 -16.62 3.27 8.63
N ARG A 124 -17.39 3.53 7.57
CA ARG A 124 -18.87 3.56 7.59
C ARG A 124 -19.53 2.28 7.05
N HIS A 125 -18.73 1.25 6.77
CA HIS A 125 -19.18 0.00 6.16
C HIS A 125 -18.57 -1.21 6.91
N PRO A 126 -18.88 -1.38 8.21
CA PRO A 126 -18.28 -2.43 9.05
C PRO A 126 -18.55 -3.83 8.52
N ASP A 127 -19.74 -4.09 7.96
CA ASP A 127 -20.09 -5.39 7.37
C ASP A 127 -19.13 -5.84 6.26
N THR A 128 -18.65 -4.89 5.44
CA THR A 128 -17.69 -5.16 4.37
C THR A 128 -16.33 -5.54 4.94
N ILE A 129 -15.87 -4.84 5.99
CA ILE A 129 -14.60 -5.15 6.65
C ILE A 129 -14.66 -6.49 7.39
N GLN A 130 -15.77 -6.80 8.07
CA GLN A 130 -15.98 -8.09 8.71
C GLN A 130 -15.92 -9.24 7.69
N ARG A 131 -16.56 -9.06 6.52
CA ARG A 131 -16.48 -10.03 5.43
C ARG A 131 -15.04 -10.20 4.93
N MET A 132 -14.31 -9.11 4.73
CA MET A 132 -12.91 -9.16 4.31
C MET A 132 -12.04 -9.86 5.33
N LEU A 133 -12.19 -9.53 6.62
CA LEU A 133 -11.49 -10.18 7.71
C LEU A 133 -11.77 -11.69 7.73
N ALA A 134 -13.03 -12.11 7.58
CA ALA A 134 -13.39 -13.52 7.54
C ALA A 134 -12.73 -14.28 6.38
N VAL A 135 -12.58 -13.65 5.21
CA VAL A 135 -11.84 -14.24 4.07
C VAL A 135 -10.35 -14.37 4.39
N ILE A 136 -9.74 -13.31 4.94
CA ILE A 136 -8.32 -13.33 5.29
C ILE A 136 -8.04 -14.38 6.37
N GLU A 137 -8.88 -14.48 7.40
CA GLU A 137 -8.71 -15.46 8.49
C GLU A 137 -8.91 -16.90 8.03
N LYS A 138 -9.83 -17.13 7.09
CA LYS A 138 -10.06 -18.47 6.53
C LYS A 138 -8.84 -19.01 5.78
N ASP A 139 -8.17 -18.15 5.02
CA ASP A 139 -7.05 -18.53 4.15
C ASP A 139 -5.69 -18.10 4.72
N ALA A 140 -5.64 -17.62 5.97
CA ALA A 140 -4.40 -17.19 6.63
C ALA A 140 -3.46 -18.39 6.79
N PRO A 141 -2.18 -18.26 6.39
CA PRO A 141 -1.20 -19.30 6.64
C PRO A 141 -0.92 -19.40 8.14
N VAL A 142 -0.43 -20.57 8.55
CA VAL A 142 0.01 -20.82 9.94
C VAL A 142 1.47 -21.25 9.88
N LEU A 143 2.31 -20.55 10.63
CA LEU A 143 3.69 -20.93 10.83
C LEU A 143 3.75 -21.93 12.00
N ASP A 144 4.30 -23.11 11.72
CA ASP A 144 4.57 -24.19 12.69
C ASP A 144 5.98 -24.04 13.27
N GLU A 145 6.11 -23.44 14.47
CA GLU A 145 7.40 -23.06 15.09
C GLU A 145 8.42 -24.21 15.21
N ASP A 146 7.97 -25.47 15.11
CA ASP A 146 8.81 -26.66 15.14
C ASP A 146 9.51 -26.95 13.78
N LYS A 147 9.23 -26.15 12.73
CA LYS A 147 9.79 -26.31 11.38
C LYS A 147 10.51 -25.06 10.90
N ASP A 148 11.52 -25.27 10.07
CA ASP A 148 12.11 -24.19 9.29
C ASP A 148 11.08 -23.67 8.27
N PHE A 149 10.88 -22.36 8.23
CA PHE A 149 10.01 -21.69 7.25
C PHE A 149 10.81 -21.17 6.07
N SER A 150 10.21 -21.21 4.88
CA SER A 150 10.70 -20.43 3.75
C SER A 150 10.38 -18.95 3.91
N GLU A 151 11.16 -18.10 3.24
CA GLU A 151 10.91 -16.65 3.16
C GLU A 151 9.49 -16.35 2.65
N GLU A 152 9.02 -17.10 1.63
CA GLU A 152 7.66 -16.98 1.08
C GLU A 152 6.58 -17.24 2.14
N GLU A 153 6.73 -18.28 2.97
CA GLU A 153 5.74 -18.60 4.00
C GLU A 153 5.67 -17.50 5.08
N VAL A 154 6.82 -16.95 5.45
CA VAL A 154 6.89 -15.86 6.43
C VAL A 154 6.30 -14.57 5.85
N GLU A 155 6.58 -14.24 4.60
CA GLU A 155 6.01 -13.08 3.91
C GLU A 155 4.50 -13.20 3.77
N ASP A 156 3.99 -14.38 3.38
CA ASP A 156 2.56 -14.65 3.28
C ASP A 156 1.87 -14.51 4.66
N TYR A 157 2.51 -15.00 5.72
CA TYR A 157 2.04 -14.86 7.09
C TYR A 157 2.02 -13.40 7.55
N CYS A 158 3.11 -12.66 7.34
CA CYS A 158 3.21 -11.25 7.70
C CYS A 158 2.18 -10.39 6.93
N LEU A 159 1.96 -10.66 5.64
CA LEU A 159 0.91 -9.97 4.89
C LEU A 159 -0.48 -10.25 5.47
N SER A 160 -0.76 -11.49 5.88
CA SER A 160 -2.03 -11.83 6.55
C SER A 160 -2.20 -11.06 7.86
N LEU A 161 -1.15 -10.95 8.69
CA LEU A 161 -1.18 -10.22 9.95
C LEU A 161 -1.44 -8.72 9.71
N LEU A 162 -0.74 -8.12 8.75
CA LEU A 162 -0.92 -6.72 8.40
C LEU A 162 -2.36 -6.42 7.95
N LEU A 163 -2.90 -7.21 7.04
CA LEU A 163 -4.26 -7.00 6.54
C LEU A 163 -5.32 -7.19 7.64
N ARG A 164 -5.16 -8.19 8.51
CA ARG A 164 -6.03 -8.38 9.68
C ARG A 164 -5.93 -7.21 10.64
N ALA A 165 -4.73 -6.71 10.94
CA ALA A 165 -4.52 -5.55 11.78
C ALA A 165 -5.26 -4.33 11.22
N MET A 166 -5.22 -4.13 9.90
CA MET A 166 -5.95 -3.05 9.24
C MET A 166 -7.46 -3.23 9.34
N CYS A 167 -7.99 -4.45 9.20
CA CYS A 167 -9.41 -4.71 9.45
C CYS A 167 -9.80 -4.35 10.89
N HIS A 168 -9.05 -4.81 11.90
CA HIS A 168 -9.31 -4.48 13.31
C HIS A 168 -9.20 -2.97 13.59
N LYS A 169 -8.21 -2.29 13.00
CA LYS A 169 -8.06 -0.83 13.09
C LYS A 169 -9.29 -0.10 12.56
N ILE A 170 -9.85 -0.51 11.42
CA ILE A 170 -11.06 0.11 10.87
C ILE A 170 -12.30 -0.17 11.72
N MET A 171 -12.34 -1.30 12.41
CA MET A 171 -13.39 -1.64 13.39
C MET A 171 -13.16 -1.03 14.78
N GLU A 172 -12.16 -0.16 14.93
CA GLU A 172 -11.77 0.49 16.20
C GLU A 172 -11.28 -0.48 17.30
N ASP A 173 -11.00 -1.74 16.95
CA ASP A 173 -10.36 -2.73 17.81
C ASP A 173 -8.85 -2.54 17.77
N THR A 174 -8.41 -1.45 18.39
CA THR A 174 -7.03 -0.99 18.28
C THR A 174 -6.05 -1.83 19.10
N GLU A 175 -6.50 -2.55 20.13
CA GLU A 175 -5.67 -3.48 20.89
C GLU A 175 -5.32 -4.72 20.05
N ARG A 176 -6.33 -5.31 19.39
CA ARG A 176 -6.10 -6.47 18.54
C ARG A 176 -5.25 -6.13 17.33
N ALA A 177 -5.47 -4.96 16.72
CA ALA A 177 -4.62 -4.45 15.65
C ALA A 177 -3.16 -4.32 16.11
N ASP A 178 -2.93 -3.77 17.30
CA ASP A 178 -1.57 -3.58 17.83
C ASP A 178 -0.84 -4.91 18.08
N CYS A 179 -1.52 -5.89 18.69
CA CYS A 179 -0.98 -7.24 18.90
C CYS A 179 -0.58 -7.94 17.60
N LEU A 180 -1.38 -7.78 16.53
CA LEU A 180 -1.09 -8.37 15.22
C LEU A 180 0.13 -7.71 14.56
N LEU A 181 0.30 -6.39 14.74
CA LEU A 181 1.48 -5.67 14.24
C LEU A 181 2.73 -6.05 15.05
N ASP A 182 2.63 -6.22 16.36
CA ASP A 182 3.74 -6.71 17.17
C ASP A 182 4.17 -8.13 16.79
N GLU A 183 3.20 -9.00 16.50
CA GLU A 183 3.48 -10.34 15.99
C GLU A 183 4.26 -10.28 14.66
N LEU A 184 3.81 -9.45 13.72
CA LEU A 184 4.48 -9.26 12.43
C LEU A 184 5.94 -8.83 12.62
N LEU A 185 6.19 -7.86 13.51
CA LEU A 185 7.53 -7.32 13.76
C LEU A 185 8.51 -8.34 14.37
N LYS A 186 8.04 -9.44 14.97
CA LYS A 186 8.92 -10.54 15.41
C LYS A 186 9.63 -11.22 14.22
N TYR A 187 9.00 -11.21 13.05
CA TYR A 187 9.50 -11.84 11.83
C TYR A 187 10.24 -10.86 10.91
N GLU A 188 10.49 -9.62 11.35
CA GLU A 188 11.17 -8.56 10.57
C GLU A 188 12.48 -9.06 9.91
N SER A 189 13.28 -9.83 10.64
CA SER A 189 14.57 -10.35 10.17
C SER A 189 14.48 -11.49 9.14
N HIS A 190 13.30 -12.05 8.93
CA HIS A 190 13.04 -13.16 8.02
C HIS A 190 12.39 -12.71 6.70
N LEU A 191 12.04 -11.42 6.58
CA LEU A 191 11.47 -10.84 5.36
C LEU A 191 12.61 -10.44 4.41
N GLY A 192 12.49 -10.77 3.12
CA GLY A 192 13.44 -10.34 2.09
C GLY A 192 12.79 -9.40 1.09
N GLU A 193 12.19 -9.91 0.01
CA GLU A 193 11.62 -9.06 -1.06
C GLU A 193 10.51 -8.13 -0.55
N ASP A 194 9.70 -8.61 0.40
CA ASP A 194 8.57 -7.89 0.98
C ASP A 194 8.89 -7.27 2.36
N ILE A 195 10.14 -6.88 2.62
CA ILE A 195 10.54 -6.16 3.86
C ILE A 195 9.73 -4.88 4.12
N TYR A 196 9.07 -4.33 3.10
CA TYR A 196 8.14 -3.22 3.26
C TYR A 196 6.98 -3.54 4.22
N LEU A 197 6.62 -4.82 4.41
CA LEU A 197 5.59 -5.22 5.36
C LEU A 197 5.95 -4.78 6.79
N ALA A 198 7.21 -4.95 7.19
CA ALA A 198 7.68 -4.51 8.50
C ALA A 198 7.72 -2.98 8.62
N THR A 199 8.25 -2.27 7.62
CA THR A 199 8.30 -0.79 7.66
C THR A 199 6.91 -0.18 7.66
N TYR A 200 5.97 -0.73 6.89
CA TYR A 200 4.57 -0.31 6.90
C TYR A 200 3.89 -0.65 8.23
N ALA A 201 4.16 -1.80 8.84
CA ALA A 201 3.64 -2.14 10.17
C ALA A 201 4.09 -1.13 11.24
N MET A 202 5.38 -0.74 11.23
CA MET A 202 5.90 0.30 12.13
C MET A 202 5.17 1.64 11.90
N ALA A 203 4.96 2.02 10.63
CA ALA A 203 4.23 3.24 10.31
C ALA A 203 2.76 3.18 10.79
N GLU A 204 2.09 2.04 10.64
CA GLU A 204 0.72 1.87 11.11
C GLU A 204 0.60 1.96 12.63
N LYS A 205 1.57 1.42 13.41
CA LYS A 205 1.65 1.67 14.87
C LYS A 205 1.77 3.16 15.16
N GLY A 206 2.63 3.87 14.42
CA GLY A 206 2.78 5.33 14.53
C GLY A 206 1.49 6.10 14.22
N TYR A 207 0.77 5.71 13.15
CA TYR A 207 -0.52 6.33 12.81
C TYR A 207 -1.59 6.02 13.86
N MET A 208 -1.63 4.82 14.43
CA MET A 208 -2.56 4.47 15.50
C MET A 208 -2.27 5.26 16.79
N ALA A 209 -1.00 5.42 17.16
CA ALA A 209 -0.60 6.28 18.28
C ALA A 209 -1.01 7.75 18.03
N MET A 210 -0.83 8.24 16.79
CA MET A 210 -1.28 9.58 16.40
C MET A 210 -2.79 9.75 16.53
N ASP A 211 -3.58 8.76 16.07
CA ASP A 211 -5.05 8.79 16.16
C ASP A 211 -5.55 8.82 17.62
N ARG A 212 -4.79 8.23 18.56
CA ARG A 212 -5.05 8.27 20.01
C ARG A 212 -4.50 9.53 20.71
N GLY A 213 -3.81 10.41 19.99
CA GLY A 213 -3.17 11.62 20.54
C GLY A 213 -1.84 11.38 21.26
N HIS A 214 -1.27 10.17 21.18
CA HIS A 214 0.05 9.84 21.74
C HIS A 214 1.16 10.29 20.76
N TYR A 215 1.36 11.60 20.64
CA TYR A 215 2.21 12.17 19.58
C TYR A 215 3.71 11.83 19.71
N GLU A 216 4.22 11.68 20.93
CA GLU A 216 5.63 11.30 21.14
C GLU A 216 5.88 9.86 20.66
N GLU A 217 5.04 8.92 21.10
CA GLU A 217 5.04 7.53 20.63
C GLU A 217 4.86 7.45 19.10
N ALA A 218 3.94 8.25 18.55
CA ALA A 218 3.72 8.32 17.11
C ALA A 218 4.99 8.71 16.35
N ILE A 219 5.68 9.77 16.80
CA ILE A 219 6.93 10.22 16.17
C ILE A 219 8.00 9.14 16.26
N GLN A 220 8.15 8.46 17.41
CA GLN A 220 9.14 7.39 17.57
C GLN A 220 8.93 6.25 16.57
N TRP A 221 7.69 5.78 16.42
CA TRP A 221 7.37 4.72 15.46
C TRP A 221 7.53 5.16 14.00
N LEU A 222 7.08 6.37 13.68
CA LEU A 222 7.19 6.94 12.33
C LEU A 222 8.66 7.16 11.95
N ASP A 223 9.50 7.61 12.87
CA ASP A 223 10.93 7.78 12.64
C ASP A 223 11.64 6.42 12.48
N ARG A 224 11.30 5.44 13.32
CA ARG A 224 11.80 4.07 13.18
C ARG A 224 11.44 3.48 11.80
N SER A 225 10.21 3.67 11.34
CA SER A 225 9.75 3.19 10.04
C SER A 225 10.60 3.73 8.87
N CYS A 226 11.01 5.01 8.93
CA CYS A 226 11.84 5.64 7.88
C CYS A 226 13.30 5.15 7.84
N HIS A 227 13.81 4.61 8.95
CA HIS A 227 15.25 4.34 9.09
C HIS A 227 15.57 2.85 9.30
N ALA A 228 14.57 2.01 9.58
CA ALA A 228 14.79 0.59 9.83
C ALA A 228 15.33 -0.15 8.59
N HIS A 229 14.82 0.18 7.41
CA HIS A 229 15.18 -0.45 6.14
C HIS A 229 15.23 0.57 5.00
N THR A 230 15.98 0.26 3.94
CA THR A 230 16.12 1.13 2.75
C THR A 230 16.04 0.30 1.47
N ASP A 231 15.84 0.96 0.32
CA ASP A 231 15.83 0.36 -1.02
C ASP A 231 14.71 -0.69 -1.24
N TYR A 232 13.62 -0.60 -0.48
CA TYR A 232 12.47 -1.50 -0.58
C TYR A 232 11.33 -0.93 -1.47
N HIS A 233 10.43 -1.79 -1.92
CA HIS A 233 9.29 -1.36 -2.73
C HIS A 233 8.38 -0.41 -1.95
N LEU A 234 8.01 0.71 -2.57
CA LEU A 234 7.16 1.76 -1.99
C LEU A 234 7.80 2.63 -0.89
N GLU A 235 9.10 2.54 -0.63
CA GLU A 235 9.81 3.36 0.37
C GLU A 235 9.48 4.86 0.24
N SER A 236 9.69 5.46 -0.93
CA SER A 236 9.38 6.89 -1.13
C SER A 236 7.89 7.23 -0.95
N PHE A 237 7.00 6.27 -1.19
CA PHE A 237 5.56 6.45 -0.99
C PHE A 237 5.20 6.43 0.50
N LEU A 238 5.82 5.54 1.27
CA LEU A 238 5.69 5.49 2.72
C LEU A 238 6.26 6.75 3.37
N HIS A 239 7.48 7.14 3.01
CA HIS A 239 8.14 8.33 3.56
C HIS A 239 7.32 9.60 3.33
N TYR A 240 6.67 9.71 2.16
CA TYR A 240 5.75 10.82 1.90
C TYR A 240 4.56 10.85 2.89
N ARG A 241 3.93 9.68 3.16
CA ARG A 241 2.85 9.57 4.14
C ARG A 241 3.33 9.90 5.55
N ILE A 242 4.50 9.39 5.94
CA ILE A 242 5.11 9.65 7.25
C ILE A 242 5.39 11.15 7.43
N HIS A 243 6.04 11.78 6.46
CA HIS A 243 6.32 13.22 6.49
C HIS A 243 5.03 14.05 6.61
N ALA A 244 3.97 13.68 5.88
CA ALA A 244 2.67 14.33 6.01
C ALA A 244 2.08 14.20 7.44
N ALA A 245 2.17 13.02 8.05
CA ALA A 245 1.71 12.77 9.41
C ALA A 245 2.53 13.54 10.46
N ILE A 246 3.86 13.53 10.38
CA ILE A 246 4.72 14.29 11.31
C ILE A 246 4.45 15.79 11.20
N ARG A 247 4.30 16.32 9.98
CA ARG A 247 3.95 17.73 9.77
C ARG A 247 2.59 18.07 10.37
N HIS A 248 1.63 17.16 10.28
CA HIS A 248 0.32 17.32 10.92
C HIS A 248 0.45 17.40 12.45
N ILE A 249 1.20 16.49 13.07
CA ILE A 249 1.49 16.50 14.51
C ILE A 249 2.15 17.80 14.96
N GLN A 250 3.16 18.28 14.22
CA GLN A 250 3.86 19.54 14.51
C GLN A 250 2.95 20.75 14.41
N THR A 251 2.06 20.77 13.41
CA THR A 251 1.08 21.83 13.21
C THR A 251 0.10 21.87 14.37
N LEU A 252 -0.43 20.71 14.79
CA LEU A 252 -1.31 20.61 15.95
C LEU A 252 -0.63 21.06 17.24
N SER A 253 0.62 20.64 17.46
CA SER A 253 1.42 21.05 18.62
C SER A 253 1.61 22.57 18.67
N SER A 254 1.90 23.18 17.52
CA SER A 254 2.04 24.64 17.39
C SER A 254 0.73 25.37 17.66
N MET A 255 -0.41 24.85 17.21
CA MET A 255 -1.73 25.41 17.48
C MET A 255 -2.10 25.30 18.96
N LEU A 256 -1.86 24.16 19.59
CA LEU A 256 -2.11 23.96 21.02
C LEU A 256 -1.25 24.88 21.88
N GLN A 257 0.01 25.10 21.49
CA GLN A 257 0.86 26.11 22.11
C GLN A 257 0.27 27.50 21.95
N GLN A 258 -0.18 27.91 20.76
CA GLN A 258 -0.80 29.22 20.55
C GLN A 258 -2.10 29.44 21.34
N VAL A 259 -2.92 28.40 21.52
CA VAL A 259 -4.15 28.46 22.32
C VAL A 259 -3.84 28.56 23.82
N ASN A 260 -2.76 27.91 24.28
CA ASN A 260 -2.32 27.95 25.68
C ASN A 260 -1.42 29.16 26.00
N LEU A 261 -0.99 29.92 24.99
CA LEU A 261 -0.10 31.08 25.12
C LEU A 261 -0.85 32.38 24.86
N THR A 262 -1.61 32.82 25.86
CA THR A 262 -1.66 34.25 26.20
C THR A 262 -0.41 34.64 27.00
N ASP A 263 0.77 34.62 26.35
CA ASP A 263 2.09 35.16 26.80
C ASP A 263 3.19 34.17 27.25
N ILE A 264 3.89 33.49 26.33
CA ILE A 264 5.32 33.03 26.49
C ILE A 264 6.00 32.98 25.09
N PRO A 265 7.30 33.35 24.94
CA PRO A 265 7.96 33.50 23.63
C PRO A 265 8.17 32.18 22.89
N LYS A 266 8.11 32.25 21.55
CA LYS A 266 8.33 31.13 20.62
C LYS A 266 9.73 30.51 20.79
N GLN A 267 9.79 29.21 21.09
CA GLN A 267 10.99 28.40 20.88
C GLN A 267 11.00 27.86 19.44
N ASP A 268 12.12 28.08 18.74
CA ASP A 268 12.34 27.66 17.36
C ASP A 268 12.67 26.16 17.34
N ASN A 269 11.63 25.32 17.34
CA ASN A 269 11.78 23.88 17.13
C ASN A 269 12.03 23.64 15.64
N GLY A 270 13.28 23.33 15.28
CA GLY A 270 13.69 23.04 13.91
C GLY A 270 12.78 22.01 13.24
N LEU A 271 12.47 22.24 11.96
CA LEU A 271 11.67 21.33 11.13
C LEU A 271 12.29 19.94 11.14
N TYR A 272 11.46 18.92 11.38
CA TYR A 272 11.87 17.53 11.22
C TYR A 272 12.30 17.28 9.77
N ASN A 273 13.58 16.95 9.59
CA ASN A 273 14.13 16.59 8.29
C ASN A 273 14.27 15.07 8.22
N CYS A 274 13.25 14.40 7.68
CA CYS A 274 13.47 13.08 7.09
C CYS A 274 14.45 13.28 5.93
N SER A 275 15.66 12.73 6.00
CA SER A 275 16.66 12.93 4.95
C SER A 275 16.22 12.24 3.66
N MET A 276 15.43 12.93 2.84
CA MET A 276 15.05 12.54 1.49
C MET A 276 16.22 12.84 0.54
N SER A 277 17.42 12.32 0.84
CA SER A 277 18.59 12.50 -0.02
C SER A 277 18.79 11.24 -0.86
N PRO A 278 18.54 11.28 -2.18
CA PRO A 278 19.09 10.26 -3.06
C PRO A 278 20.62 10.31 -2.93
N THR A 279 21.25 9.14 -2.88
CA THR A 279 22.70 8.96 -2.92
C THR A 279 23.31 9.91 -3.95
N THR A 280 24.35 10.65 -3.52
CA THR A 280 24.99 11.79 -4.18
C THR A 280 25.54 11.48 -5.57
N LYS A 281 24.67 11.29 -6.56
CA LYS A 281 24.95 11.30 -8.00
C LYS A 281 23.69 11.76 -8.73
N ASN A 282 23.48 13.07 -8.77
CA ASN A 282 22.92 13.83 -9.91
C ASN A 282 22.38 15.17 -9.40
N ALA A 283 23.18 16.21 -9.59
CA ALA A 283 22.85 17.58 -9.26
C ALA A 283 21.71 18.13 -10.15
N ALA A 284 20.92 19.00 -9.53
CA ALA A 284 20.14 20.10 -10.10
C ALA A 284 19.20 19.80 -11.28
N ILE A 285 17.91 19.58 -10.99
CA ILE A 285 16.82 19.91 -11.91
C ILE A 285 15.77 20.73 -11.12
N SER A 286 15.68 22.01 -11.46
CA SER A 286 14.63 22.92 -10.96
C SER A 286 13.31 22.56 -11.64
N ILE A 287 12.35 22.06 -10.87
CA ILE A 287 11.04 21.59 -11.33
C ILE A 287 10.02 22.72 -11.61
N TYR A 288 10.43 23.99 -11.48
CA TYR A 288 9.56 25.15 -11.70
C TYR A 288 9.84 25.94 -12.98
N GLU A 289 10.80 25.52 -13.81
CA GLU A 289 11.00 26.10 -15.13
C GLU A 289 10.65 25.08 -16.21
N SER A 290 9.39 25.08 -16.64
CA SER A 290 9.03 24.51 -17.94
C SER A 290 8.04 25.45 -18.63
N PRO A 291 8.27 25.76 -19.92
CA PRO A 291 7.52 26.78 -20.63
C PRO A 291 6.08 26.36 -20.89
N VAL A 292 5.16 27.31 -20.74
CA VAL A 292 3.72 27.18 -21.00
C VAL A 292 3.50 26.73 -22.46
N PRO A 293 2.77 25.63 -22.71
CA PRO A 293 2.43 25.24 -24.07
C PRO A 293 1.42 26.22 -24.68
N PRO A 294 1.52 26.54 -25.99
CA PRO A 294 0.64 27.51 -26.63
C PRO A 294 -0.82 27.04 -26.63
N SER A 295 -1.70 27.94 -26.24
CA SER A 295 -3.15 27.78 -26.28
C SER A 295 -3.62 27.49 -27.70
N VAL A 296 -4.30 26.35 -27.91
CA VAL A 296 -4.98 26.05 -29.17
C VAL A 296 -6.30 26.82 -29.18
N SER A 297 -6.37 27.82 -30.03
CA SER A 297 -7.60 28.51 -30.43
C SER A 297 -8.40 27.64 -31.39
N THR A 298 -9.68 27.44 -31.09
CA THR A 298 -10.76 27.25 -32.08
C THR A 298 -11.91 28.16 -31.69
#